data_AF-A0A8J7X0W5-F1
#
_entry.id   AF-A0A8J7X0W5-F1
#
_cell.length_a   1.000
_cell.length_b   1.000
_cell.length_c   1.000
_cell.angle_alpha   90.00
_cell.angle_beta   90.00
_cell.angle_gamma   90.00
#
_symmetry.space_group_name_H-M   'P 1'
#
loop_
_entity.id
_entity.type
_entity.pdbx_description
1 polymer ?
#
loop_
_entity_poly.entity_id
_entity_poly.type
_entity_poly.pdbx_seq_one_letter_code
_entity_poly.pdbx_strand_id
1 'polypeptide(L)'
;RYDVKGMLVYRGGGMKIIREMSRFLENLLEEDGHEPTLFPILAPESLLMKEAEHIAGFSEEVYWVTHAGGNPLDRRMALRPTSETIMYPMFALWTRTFQDLPIKVHQTVTVYRCETKQTRPLIRSREIYWNEGHTAFATREDALKNIETITEIYLKLINGLLCIPVDVNKRPDWDKFPGAEYTIAFETIMPDGKTLQVATIHNLGQHFSKVFDIVFDDADGKKQYAWQTSYGPGFGRLLAATVSIHGDEKGMVLPPNVAPTQVVIIPILFKENAENVMAYVDEVKKTLEKAGVRVFVDSSDERPGAKHFRWEMEGIPVRIEAGPKDVAEKCVVVVRRDTSEKKKIKLEELDVIKVFEEITDNMRDRAQKRFSERFFKASDMEDLKKLVGEGIVSVGWCGESECVKPLDETGTILSVSDSDAKCIVCGKKGKKIKLAKTY
;
A
#
# COMPACT_ATOMS: atom_id res chain seq x y z
N ARG A 1 23.99 1.13 -4.66
CA ARG A 1 22.88 2.12 -4.63
C ARG A 1 22.77 2.67 -6.04
N TYR A 2 21.57 2.96 -6.53
CA TYR A 2 21.43 3.62 -7.82
C TYR A 2 21.96 5.05 -7.73
N ASP A 3 22.52 5.57 -8.82
CA ASP A 3 23.26 6.84 -8.80
C ASP A 3 22.34 8.07 -8.74
N VAL A 4 21.02 7.87 -8.92
CA VAL A 4 20.02 8.93 -8.75
C VAL A 4 19.34 8.80 -7.38
N LYS A 5 19.52 9.83 -6.55
CA LYS A 5 18.91 9.91 -5.21
C LYS A 5 17.40 9.78 -5.28
N GLY A 6 16.84 8.87 -4.49
CA GLY A 6 15.40 8.64 -4.40
C GLY A 6 14.81 7.74 -5.48
N MET A 7 15.64 7.18 -6.37
CA MET A 7 15.22 6.15 -7.33
C MET A 7 15.82 4.80 -6.91
N LEU A 8 14.98 3.78 -6.83
CA LEU A 8 15.31 2.50 -6.19
C LEU A 8 15.35 1.36 -7.22
N VAL A 9 16.29 0.44 -7.04
CA VAL A 9 16.31 -0.83 -7.79
C VAL A 9 15.58 -1.89 -6.98
N TYR A 10 14.43 -2.31 -7.48
CA TYR A 10 13.69 -3.45 -6.93
C TYR A 10 14.30 -4.76 -7.41
N ARG A 11 15.12 -5.39 -6.57
CA ARG A 11 15.67 -6.73 -6.86
C ARG A 11 14.56 -7.78 -6.86
N GLY A 12 14.85 -8.94 -7.46
CA GLY A 12 13.87 -9.98 -7.77
C GLY A 12 12.87 -10.31 -6.64
N GLY A 13 13.33 -10.52 -5.40
CA GLY A 13 12.43 -10.78 -4.27
C GLY A 13 11.43 -9.65 -4.00
N GLY A 14 11.93 -8.40 -3.87
CA GLY A 14 11.08 -7.24 -3.64
C GLY A 14 10.12 -6.96 -4.79
N MET A 15 10.57 -7.11 -6.04
CA MET A 15 9.69 -6.90 -7.20
C MET A 15 8.61 -7.99 -7.31
N LYS A 16 8.91 -9.24 -6.96
CA LYS A 16 7.91 -10.32 -6.92
C LYS A 16 6.81 -10.00 -5.90
N ILE A 17 7.15 -9.54 -4.70
CA ILE A 17 6.15 -9.13 -3.68
C ILE A 17 5.27 -8.00 -4.23
N ILE A 18 5.88 -6.98 -4.85
CA ILE A 18 5.14 -5.87 -5.47
C ILE A 18 4.19 -6.35 -6.56
N ARG A 19 4.61 -7.30 -7.39
CA ARG A 19 3.74 -7.87 -8.43
C ARG A 19 2.58 -8.67 -7.87
N GLU A 20 2.75 -9.38 -6.76
CA GLU A 20 1.63 -10.06 -6.10
C GLU A 20 0.64 -9.04 -5.51
N MET A 21 1.14 -7.97 -4.89
CA MET A 21 0.28 -6.87 -4.40
C MET A 21 -0.47 -6.17 -5.54
N SER A 22 0.22 -5.87 -6.64
CA SER A 22 -0.39 -5.17 -7.78
C SER A 22 -1.44 -6.04 -8.47
N ARG A 23 -1.12 -7.31 -8.75
CA ARG A 23 -2.07 -8.25 -9.35
C ARG A 23 -3.30 -8.45 -8.47
N PHE A 24 -3.12 -8.56 -7.16
CA PHE A 24 -4.25 -8.72 -6.23
C PHE A 24 -5.17 -7.48 -6.25
N LEU A 25 -4.59 -6.28 -6.26
CA LEU A 25 -5.36 -5.03 -6.36
C LEU A 25 -6.06 -4.91 -7.72
N GLU A 26 -5.34 -5.15 -8.82
CA GLU A 26 -5.87 -5.09 -10.19
C GLU A 26 -7.06 -6.05 -10.34
N ASN A 27 -6.94 -7.30 -9.90
CA ASN A 27 -8.04 -8.25 -9.92
C ASN A 27 -9.28 -7.75 -9.16
N LEU A 28 -9.11 -7.15 -7.97
CA LEU A 28 -10.24 -6.63 -7.19
C LEU A 28 -10.91 -5.42 -7.85
N LEU A 29 -10.13 -4.56 -8.51
CA LEU A 29 -10.67 -3.43 -9.27
C LEU A 29 -11.41 -3.92 -10.52
N GLU A 30 -10.84 -4.88 -11.26
CA GLU A 30 -11.44 -5.45 -12.45
C GLU A 30 -12.72 -6.25 -12.14
N GLU A 31 -12.77 -6.96 -11.00
CA GLU A 31 -13.99 -7.61 -10.49
C GLU A 31 -15.10 -6.59 -10.17
N ASP A 32 -14.74 -5.37 -9.76
CA ASP A 32 -15.67 -4.25 -9.52
C ASP A 32 -16.04 -3.50 -10.83
N GLY A 33 -15.49 -3.91 -11.97
CA GLY A 33 -15.78 -3.35 -13.28
C GLY A 33 -14.91 -2.17 -13.69
N HIS A 34 -13.73 -2.01 -13.08
CA HIS A 34 -12.72 -1.09 -13.61
C HIS A 34 -12.02 -1.68 -14.82
N GLU A 35 -11.78 -0.85 -15.83
CA GLU A 35 -10.99 -1.24 -16.99
C GLU A 35 -9.51 -0.89 -16.80
N PRO A 36 -8.58 -1.83 -17.09
CA PRO A 36 -7.16 -1.53 -17.09
C PRO A 36 -6.81 -0.64 -18.28
N THR A 37 -6.10 0.46 -18.00
CA THR A 37 -5.69 1.45 -19.01
C THR A 37 -4.20 1.78 -18.91
N LEU A 38 -3.68 2.44 -19.93
CA LEU A 38 -2.33 2.99 -19.91
C LEU A 38 -2.32 4.38 -20.57
N PHE A 39 -2.14 5.41 -19.76
CA PHE A 39 -1.97 6.77 -20.24
C PHE A 39 -0.49 7.14 -20.40
N PRO A 40 -0.18 8.12 -21.28
CA PRO A 40 1.17 8.65 -21.43
C PRO A 40 1.77 9.16 -20.11
N ILE A 41 3.09 9.08 -20.00
CA ILE A 41 3.86 9.57 -18.85
C ILE A 41 4.06 11.10 -18.85
N LEU A 42 4.02 11.73 -20.02
CA LEU A 42 4.32 13.15 -20.20
C LEU A 42 3.02 13.98 -20.30
N ALA A 43 2.93 15.02 -19.49
CA ALA A 43 1.92 16.07 -19.60
C ALA A 43 2.55 17.36 -20.15
N PRO A 44 2.04 17.97 -21.23
CA PRO A 44 2.50 19.29 -21.65
C PRO A 44 2.18 20.33 -20.57
N GLU A 45 3.04 21.34 -20.43
CA GLU A 45 2.87 22.44 -19.47
C GLU A 45 1.46 23.06 -19.54
N SER A 46 0.93 23.26 -20.75
CA SER A 46 -0.41 23.83 -20.95
C SER A 46 -1.55 23.01 -20.33
N LEU A 47 -1.43 21.68 -20.28
CA LEU A 47 -2.46 20.82 -19.66
C LEU A 47 -2.31 20.80 -18.15
N LEU A 48 -1.07 20.74 -17.67
CA LEU A 48 -0.80 20.85 -16.24
C LEU A 48 -1.37 22.17 -15.71
N MET A 49 -1.07 23.29 -16.41
CA MET A 49 -1.49 24.68 -16.15
C MET A 49 -3.00 24.96 -16.19
N LYS A 50 -3.83 23.99 -16.61
CA LYS A 50 -5.29 24.17 -16.56
C LYS A 50 -5.86 24.17 -15.14
N GLU A 51 -5.15 23.58 -14.18
CA GLU A 51 -5.65 23.51 -12.80
C GLU A 51 -4.68 24.17 -11.81
N ALA A 52 -4.94 25.43 -11.48
CA ALA A 52 -4.08 26.27 -10.65
C ALA A 52 -3.94 25.75 -9.21
N GLU A 53 -5.00 25.24 -8.58
CA GLU A 53 -4.90 24.72 -7.19
C GLU A 53 -4.14 23.40 -7.16
N HIS A 54 -4.43 22.49 -8.10
CA HIS A 54 -3.68 21.26 -8.27
C HIS A 54 -2.20 21.51 -8.51
N ILE A 55 -1.84 22.45 -9.38
CA ILE A 55 -0.44 22.80 -9.65
C ILE A 55 0.22 23.48 -8.47
N ALA A 56 -0.45 24.37 -7.75
CA ALA A 56 0.16 25.01 -6.58
C ALA A 56 0.69 23.93 -5.61
N GLY A 57 0.00 22.80 -5.49
CA GLY A 57 0.45 21.63 -4.72
C GLY A 57 1.63 20.85 -5.29
N PHE A 58 1.92 20.94 -6.60
CA PHE A 58 2.98 20.16 -7.27
C PHE A 58 4.06 21.00 -7.97
N SER A 59 3.93 22.32 -8.03
CA SER A 59 4.69 23.19 -8.92
C SER A 59 6.20 23.11 -8.74
N GLU A 60 6.67 22.91 -7.51
CA GLU A 60 8.09 22.70 -7.18
C GLU A 60 8.51 21.22 -7.18
N GLU A 61 7.57 20.29 -7.32
CA GLU A 61 7.79 18.85 -7.22
C GLU A 61 7.80 18.13 -8.58
N VAL A 62 7.59 18.83 -9.69
CA VAL A 62 7.53 18.22 -11.03
C VAL A 62 8.89 18.21 -11.72
N TYR A 63 9.21 17.11 -12.38
CA TYR A 63 10.33 17.03 -13.32
C TYR A 63 9.93 17.50 -14.71
N TRP A 64 10.75 18.35 -15.32
CA TRP A 64 10.53 18.88 -16.66
C TRP A 64 11.48 18.28 -17.69
N VAL A 65 10.92 17.77 -18.77
CA VAL A 65 11.62 17.46 -20.02
C VAL A 65 11.54 18.68 -20.92
N THR A 66 12.72 19.23 -21.25
CA THR A 66 12.86 20.47 -22.04
C THR A 66 13.60 20.27 -23.37
N HIS A 67 14.27 19.12 -23.54
CA HIS A 67 15.05 18.80 -24.73
C HIS A 67 14.78 17.36 -25.18
N ALA A 68 14.81 17.13 -26.49
CA ALA A 68 14.89 15.81 -27.11
C ALA A 68 16.28 15.63 -27.73
N GLY A 69 17.16 14.89 -27.04
CA GLY A 69 18.58 14.89 -27.35
C GLY A 69 19.16 16.29 -27.14
N GLY A 70 19.77 16.88 -28.17
CA GLY A 70 20.29 18.26 -28.14
C GLY A 70 19.27 19.33 -28.55
N ASN A 71 18.09 18.95 -29.04
CA ASN A 71 17.12 19.91 -29.57
C ASN A 71 16.16 20.39 -28.47
N PRO A 72 15.98 21.71 -28.26
CA PRO A 72 14.97 22.22 -27.34
C PRO A 72 13.57 21.90 -27.85
N LEU A 73 12.66 21.60 -26.94
CA LEU A 73 11.25 21.36 -27.25
C LEU A 73 10.49 22.69 -27.36
N ASP A 74 9.53 22.78 -28.29
CA ASP A 74 8.65 23.94 -28.44
C ASP A 74 7.81 24.22 -27.18
N ARG A 75 7.55 23.17 -26.39
CA ARG A 75 6.86 23.24 -25.11
C ARG A 75 7.50 22.29 -24.12
N ARG A 76 7.61 22.71 -22.87
CA ARG A 76 8.10 21.84 -21.79
C ARG A 76 7.05 20.79 -21.47
N MET A 77 7.50 19.59 -21.13
CA MET A 77 6.65 18.48 -20.73
C MET A 77 7.02 18.00 -19.34
N ALA A 78 6.04 17.85 -18.47
CA ALA A 78 6.18 17.33 -17.12
C ALA A 78 6.14 15.80 -17.13
N LEU A 79 7.02 15.15 -16.36
CA LEU A 79 6.75 13.77 -15.92
C LEU A 79 5.58 13.80 -14.94
N ARG A 80 4.60 12.90 -15.09
CA ARG A 80 3.42 12.85 -14.21
C ARG A 80 3.79 12.75 -12.72
N PRO A 81 3.37 13.70 -11.87
CA PRO A 81 3.33 13.49 -10.41
C PRO A 81 2.11 12.63 -9.99
N THR A 82 1.08 12.67 -10.84
CA THR A 82 -0.21 11.96 -10.83
C THR A 82 -0.89 12.25 -12.18
N SER A 83 -1.91 11.48 -12.59
CA SER A 83 -2.40 11.51 -13.97
C SER A 83 -3.71 12.29 -14.21
N GLU A 84 -4.26 13.03 -13.24
CA GLU A 84 -5.51 13.79 -13.41
C GLU A 84 -5.49 14.68 -14.66
N THR A 85 -4.44 15.50 -14.81
CA THR A 85 -4.29 16.43 -15.95
C THR A 85 -4.01 15.74 -17.30
N ILE A 86 -3.67 14.45 -17.27
CA ILE A 86 -3.45 13.61 -18.46
C ILE A 86 -4.74 12.87 -18.85
N MET A 87 -5.46 12.33 -17.87
CA MET A 87 -6.64 11.48 -18.09
C MET A 87 -7.91 12.30 -18.35
N TYR A 88 -8.12 13.39 -17.61
CA TYR A 88 -9.39 14.11 -17.63
C TYR A 88 -9.71 14.83 -18.95
N PRO A 89 -8.73 15.33 -19.73
CA PRO A 89 -8.99 15.74 -21.10
C PRO A 89 -9.56 14.61 -21.97
N MET A 90 -9.17 13.36 -21.71
CA MET A 90 -9.68 12.20 -22.44
C MET A 90 -11.06 11.78 -21.95
N PHE A 91 -11.33 11.87 -20.63
CA PHE A 91 -12.68 11.63 -20.10
C PHE A 91 -13.70 12.56 -20.76
N ALA A 92 -13.36 13.84 -20.96
CA ALA A 92 -14.23 14.79 -21.67
C ALA A 92 -14.50 14.42 -23.14
N LEU A 93 -13.61 13.64 -23.77
CA LEU A 93 -13.83 13.10 -25.12
C LEU A 93 -14.69 11.83 -25.10
N TRP A 94 -14.52 11.00 -24.07
CA TRP A 94 -15.19 9.72 -23.90
C TRP A 94 -16.64 9.86 -23.40
N THR A 95 -16.95 10.94 -22.69
CA THR A 95 -18.29 11.18 -22.13
C THR A 95 -19.09 12.15 -23.01
N ARG A 96 -20.31 11.73 -23.40
CA ARG A 96 -21.28 12.57 -24.11
C ARG A 96 -22.67 12.51 -23.48
N THR A 97 -23.11 11.34 -23.05
CA THR A 97 -24.44 11.09 -22.46
C THR A 97 -24.30 10.33 -21.15
N PHE A 98 -25.37 10.30 -20.36
CA PHE A 98 -25.39 9.53 -19.11
C PHE A 98 -25.13 8.02 -19.29
N GLN A 99 -25.31 7.47 -20.51
CA GLN A 99 -25.03 6.07 -20.83
C GLN A 99 -23.53 5.75 -20.93
N ASP A 100 -22.69 6.76 -21.13
CA ASP A 100 -21.23 6.60 -21.14
C ASP A 100 -20.66 6.53 -19.70
N LEU A 101 -21.52 6.66 -18.68
CA LEU A 101 -21.17 6.63 -17.27
C LEU A 101 -21.76 5.37 -16.60
N PRO A 102 -21.04 4.77 -15.62
CA PRO A 102 -19.80 5.27 -15.05
C PRO A 102 -18.56 4.93 -15.89
N ILE A 103 -17.59 5.85 -15.91
CA ILE A 103 -16.22 5.52 -16.30
C ILE A 103 -15.51 5.03 -15.04
N LYS A 104 -14.91 3.84 -15.10
CA LYS A 104 -14.06 3.29 -14.04
C LYS A 104 -12.80 2.74 -14.68
N VAL A 105 -11.66 3.39 -14.45
CA VAL A 105 -10.38 2.96 -15.03
C VAL A 105 -9.30 2.92 -13.96
N HIS A 106 -8.29 2.09 -14.16
CA HIS A 106 -7.07 2.09 -13.36
C HIS A 106 -5.83 1.90 -14.22
N GLN A 107 -4.67 2.29 -13.70
CA GLN A 107 -3.38 1.94 -14.27
C GLN A 107 -2.34 1.71 -13.17
N THR A 108 -1.47 0.73 -13.38
CA THR A 108 -0.30 0.50 -12.52
C THR A 108 0.95 1.01 -13.23
N VAL A 109 1.55 2.05 -12.67
CA VAL A 109 2.59 2.84 -13.35
C VAL A 109 3.61 3.43 -12.38
N THR A 110 4.64 4.08 -12.91
CA THR A 110 5.50 4.98 -12.15
C THR A 110 5.03 6.43 -12.23
N VAL A 111 5.06 7.12 -11.09
CA VAL A 111 4.94 8.59 -10.99
C VAL A 111 6.18 9.19 -10.37
N TYR A 112 6.41 10.47 -10.65
CA TYR A 112 7.65 11.17 -10.34
C TYR A 112 7.36 12.42 -9.51
N ARG A 113 7.94 12.46 -8.30
CA ARG A 113 7.78 13.60 -7.37
C ARG A 113 9.15 14.02 -6.84
N CYS A 114 9.59 15.22 -7.18
CA CYS A 114 10.84 15.81 -6.72
C CYS A 114 10.68 16.41 -5.31
N GLU A 115 10.22 15.61 -4.35
CA GLU A 115 10.07 16.05 -2.96
C GLU A 115 11.42 16.56 -2.40
N THR A 116 11.39 17.73 -1.76
CA THR A 116 12.55 18.39 -1.15
C THR A 116 12.96 17.74 0.17
N LYS A 117 12.04 17.00 0.81
CA LYS A 117 12.25 16.27 2.06
C LYS A 117 13.26 15.12 1.89
N GLN A 118 13.80 14.65 3.01
CA GLN A 118 14.77 13.56 3.03
C GLN A 118 14.18 12.28 2.44
N THR A 119 14.81 11.74 1.40
CA THR A 119 14.45 10.46 0.78
C THR A 119 14.60 9.32 1.80
N ARG A 120 13.61 8.44 1.86
CA ARG A 120 13.58 7.23 2.70
C ARG A 120 13.21 6.05 1.81
N PRO A 121 14.06 5.00 1.70
CA PRO A 121 13.77 3.87 0.82
C PRO A 121 12.35 3.32 1.03
N LEU A 122 11.64 3.08 -0.06
CA LEU A 122 10.26 2.60 -0.13
C LEU A 122 9.18 3.55 0.42
N ILE A 123 9.52 4.40 1.40
CA ILE A 123 8.59 5.31 2.08
C ILE A 123 8.43 6.65 1.34
N ARG A 124 9.56 7.24 0.94
CA ARG A 124 9.66 8.53 0.25
C ARG A 124 10.73 8.43 -0.83
N SER A 125 10.28 8.08 -2.02
CA SER A 125 11.05 7.97 -3.25
C SER A 125 10.67 9.09 -4.23
N ARG A 126 11.55 9.38 -5.18
CA ARG A 126 11.28 10.34 -6.26
C ARG A 126 10.68 9.70 -7.51
N GLU A 127 10.84 8.39 -7.62
CA GLU A 127 10.14 7.52 -8.57
C GLU A 127 9.33 6.52 -7.74
N ILE A 128 8.02 6.53 -7.94
CA ILE A 128 7.06 5.80 -7.10
C ILE A 128 6.29 4.85 -8.00
N TYR A 129 6.47 3.55 -7.77
CA TYR A 129 5.63 2.53 -8.39
C TYR A 129 4.31 2.45 -7.62
N TRP A 130 3.21 2.74 -8.30
CA TRP A 130 1.88 2.84 -7.69
C TRP A 130 0.78 2.36 -8.62
N ASN A 131 -0.42 2.21 -8.08
CA ASN A 131 -1.64 2.11 -8.87
C ASN A 131 -2.44 3.38 -8.64
N GLU A 132 -3.06 3.89 -9.71
CA GLU A 132 -4.01 5.00 -9.64
C GLU A 132 -5.30 4.61 -10.36
N GLY A 133 -6.42 4.73 -9.66
CA GLY A 133 -7.77 4.54 -10.18
C GLY A 133 -8.51 5.86 -10.28
N HIS A 134 -9.25 6.06 -11.36
CA HIS A 134 -10.01 7.26 -11.65
C HIS A 134 -11.41 6.89 -12.14
N THR A 135 -12.41 7.60 -11.63
CA THR A 135 -13.80 7.34 -11.98
C THR A 135 -14.56 8.62 -12.30
N ALA A 136 -15.62 8.49 -13.11
CA ALA A 136 -16.60 9.54 -13.36
C ALA A 136 -18.01 8.93 -13.31
N PHE A 137 -18.93 9.58 -12.61
CA PHE A 137 -20.30 9.13 -12.36
C PHE A 137 -21.30 10.22 -12.74
N ALA A 138 -22.53 9.80 -13.09
CA ALA A 138 -23.62 10.74 -13.37
C ALA A 138 -24.13 11.44 -12.10
N THR A 139 -24.08 10.75 -10.95
CA THR A 139 -24.64 11.23 -9.68
C THR A 139 -23.59 11.29 -8.58
N ARG A 140 -23.84 12.15 -7.57
CA ARG A 140 -22.99 12.24 -6.38
C ARG A 140 -23.09 10.96 -5.56
N GLU A 141 -24.28 10.40 -5.47
CA GLU A 141 -24.58 9.19 -4.71
C GLU A 141 -23.74 8.02 -5.20
N ASP A 142 -23.61 7.83 -6.52
CA ASP A 142 -22.79 6.75 -7.07
C ASP A 142 -21.29 6.98 -6.87
N ALA A 143 -20.83 8.24 -6.91
CA ALA A 143 -19.46 8.58 -6.54
C ALA A 143 -19.16 8.27 -5.07
N LEU A 144 -20.12 8.52 -4.16
CA LEU A 144 -19.98 8.18 -2.74
C LEU A 144 -19.97 6.67 -2.51
N LYS A 145 -20.85 5.91 -3.18
CA LYS A 145 -20.83 4.43 -3.14
C LYS A 145 -19.49 3.89 -3.62
N ASN A 146 -18.93 4.46 -4.69
CA ASN A 146 -17.62 4.06 -5.18
C ASN A 146 -16.52 4.26 -4.12
N ILE A 147 -16.57 5.33 -3.33
CA ILE A 147 -15.61 5.55 -2.24
C ILE A 147 -15.71 4.44 -1.18
N GLU A 148 -16.91 3.98 -0.86
CA GLU A 148 -17.13 2.85 0.06
C GLU A 148 -16.56 1.55 -0.53
N THR A 149 -16.87 1.26 -1.80
CA THR A 149 -16.33 0.09 -2.51
C THR A 149 -14.81 0.06 -2.55
N ILE A 150 -14.18 1.18 -2.92
CA ILE A 150 -12.71 1.28 -2.95
C ILE A 150 -12.13 1.15 -1.53
N THR A 151 -12.83 1.66 -0.51
CA THR A 151 -12.41 1.49 0.89
C THR A 151 -12.34 0.00 1.25
N GLU A 152 -13.34 -0.79 0.87
CA GLU A 152 -13.34 -2.24 1.08
C GLU A 152 -12.24 -2.95 0.29
N ILE A 153 -12.01 -2.58 -0.97
CA ILE A 153 -10.93 -3.12 -1.80
C ILE A 153 -9.56 -2.86 -1.15
N TYR A 154 -9.32 -1.65 -0.65
CA TYR A 154 -8.08 -1.33 0.04
C TYR A 154 -7.96 -2.04 1.39
N LEU A 155 -9.04 -2.26 2.12
CA LEU A 155 -9.00 -3.09 3.34
C LEU A 155 -8.67 -4.55 3.01
N LYS A 156 -9.21 -5.12 1.92
CA LYS A 156 -8.84 -6.46 1.44
C LYS A 156 -7.35 -6.54 1.07
N LEU A 157 -6.81 -5.53 0.39
CA LEU A 157 -5.39 -5.45 0.06
C LEU A 157 -4.50 -5.30 1.31
N ILE A 158 -4.81 -4.34 2.17
CA ILE A 158 -3.90 -3.96 3.26
C ILE A 158 -4.07 -4.89 4.47
N ASN A 159 -5.29 -5.10 4.94
CA ASN A 159 -5.56 -5.97 6.09
C ASN A 159 -5.66 -7.44 5.68
N GLY A 160 -6.39 -7.74 4.60
CA GLY A 160 -6.61 -9.11 4.14
C GLY A 160 -5.33 -9.77 3.63
N LEU A 161 -4.70 -9.21 2.59
CA LEU A 161 -3.52 -9.79 1.96
C LEU A 161 -2.24 -9.56 2.78
N LEU A 162 -2.04 -8.34 3.31
CA LEU A 162 -0.76 -7.97 3.97
C LEU A 162 -0.78 -8.13 5.49
N CYS A 163 -1.92 -8.46 6.10
CA CYS A 163 -2.07 -8.53 7.57
C CYS A 163 -1.70 -7.22 8.28
N ILE A 164 -1.86 -6.07 7.62
CA ILE A 164 -1.52 -4.76 8.17
C ILE A 164 -2.79 -4.09 8.72
N PRO A 165 -2.81 -3.73 10.01
CA PRO A 165 -3.89 -2.92 10.57
C PRO A 165 -3.74 -1.45 10.12
N VAL A 166 -4.87 -0.79 9.92
CA VAL A 166 -4.95 0.60 9.46
C VAL A 166 -6.04 1.37 10.20
N ASP A 167 -5.79 2.66 10.41
CA ASP A 167 -6.75 3.65 10.88
C ASP A 167 -7.18 4.49 9.69
N VAL A 168 -8.45 4.37 9.31
CA VAL A 168 -9.03 5.07 8.16
C VAL A 168 -9.59 6.40 8.61
N ASN A 169 -9.10 7.49 8.02
CA ASN A 169 -9.33 8.84 8.50
C ASN A 169 -9.68 9.79 7.36
N LYS A 170 -10.69 10.65 7.57
CA LYS A 170 -10.90 11.83 6.74
C LYS A 170 -9.87 12.90 7.10
N ARG A 171 -9.06 13.33 6.14
CA ARG A 171 -8.04 14.37 6.34
C ARG A 171 -8.69 15.72 6.63
N PRO A 172 -8.03 16.60 7.39
CA PRO A 172 -8.44 18.00 7.52
C PRO A 172 -8.47 18.71 6.16
N ASP A 173 -9.28 19.77 6.05
CA ASP A 173 -9.50 20.47 4.78
C ASP A 173 -8.23 21.08 4.17
N TRP A 174 -7.22 21.42 4.99
CA TRP A 174 -5.94 21.97 4.53
C TRP A 174 -4.94 20.90 4.08
N ASP A 175 -5.24 19.62 4.28
CA ASP A 175 -4.36 18.50 3.94
C ASP A 175 -5.07 17.44 3.08
N LYS A 176 -6.21 17.81 2.49
CA LYS A 176 -6.84 17.03 1.43
C LYS A 176 -6.04 17.19 0.13
N PHE A 177 -6.25 16.25 -0.79
CA PHE A 177 -5.70 16.36 -2.14
C PHE A 177 -6.13 17.68 -2.81
N PRO A 178 -5.20 18.40 -3.46
CA PRO A 178 -5.50 19.64 -4.17
C PRO A 178 -6.65 19.48 -5.17
N GLY A 179 -7.70 20.29 -5.02
CA GLY A 179 -8.92 20.22 -5.83
C GLY A 179 -9.97 19.18 -5.40
N ALA A 180 -9.74 18.41 -4.33
CA ALA A 180 -10.73 17.47 -3.80
C ALA A 180 -11.75 18.14 -2.87
N GLU A 181 -12.98 17.61 -2.81
CA GLU A 181 -13.95 17.94 -1.75
C GLU A 181 -13.42 17.45 -0.40
N TYR A 182 -12.98 16.19 -0.34
CA TYR A 182 -12.31 15.60 0.82
C TYR A 182 -11.40 14.44 0.44
N THR A 183 -10.53 14.06 1.37
CA THR A 183 -9.62 12.91 1.24
C THR A 183 -9.77 11.97 2.42
N ILE A 184 -9.83 10.68 2.12
CA ILE A 184 -9.71 9.59 3.08
C ILE A 184 -8.29 9.03 2.96
N ALA A 185 -7.62 8.83 4.09
CA ALA A 185 -6.29 8.27 4.18
C ALA A 185 -6.28 7.02 5.05
N PHE A 186 -5.48 6.03 4.65
CA PHE A 186 -5.24 4.80 5.37
C PHE A 186 -3.88 4.93 6.08
N GLU A 187 -3.91 5.06 7.40
CA GLU A 187 -2.71 5.24 8.23
C GLU A 187 -2.38 3.94 8.95
N THR A 188 -1.14 3.45 8.86
CA THR A 188 -0.64 2.40 9.75
C THR A 188 0.42 2.95 10.70
N ILE A 189 0.72 2.25 11.80
CA ILE A 189 1.74 2.66 12.78
C ILE A 189 2.97 1.78 12.60
N MET A 190 4.10 2.40 12.28
CA MET A 190 5.39 1.74 12.09
C MET A 190 6.03 1.40 13.44
N PRO A 191 7.02 0.48 13.50
CA PRO A 191 7.65 0.07 14.75
C PRO A 191 8.30 1.19 15.56
N ASP A 192 8.73 2.28 14.91
CA ASP A 192 9.27 3.48 15.56
C ASP A 192 8.19 4.46 16.06
N GLY A 193 6.93 4.01 16.10
CA GLY A 193 5.77 4.73 16.62
C GLY A 193 5.21 5.83 15.71
N LYS A 194 5.89 6.13 14.59
CA LYS A 194 5.38 7.06 13.58
C LYS A 194 4.31 6.43 12.70
N THR A 195 3.42 7.26 12.17
CA THR A 195 2.42 6.79 11.19
C THR A 195 2.93 6.87 9.77
N LEU A 196 2.47 5.92 8.94
CA LEU A 196 2.72 5.86 7.51
C LEU A 196 1.38 5.77 6.77
N GLN A 197 1.10 6.77 5.96
CA GLN A 197 -0.03 6.75 5.04
C GLN A 197 0.26 5.79 3.87
N VAL A 198 -0.50 4.71 3.76
CA VAL A 198 -0.25 3.64 2.77
C VAL A 198 -1.15 3.71 1.55
N ALA A 199 -2.31 4.38 1.66
CA ALA A 199 -3.25 4.60 0.55
C ALA A 199 -4.11 5.84 0.81
N THR A 200 -4.64 6.42 -0.27
CA THR A 200 -5.62 7.52 -0.21
C THR A 200 -6.77 7.32 -1.20
N ILE A 201 -7.92 7.89 -0.85
CA ILE A 201 -9.11 8.02 -1.69
C ILE A 201 -9.57 9.47 -1.65
N HIS A 202 -9.88 10.03 -2.79
CA HIS A 202 -10.24 11.43 -2.98
C HIS A 202 -11.64 11.50 -3.59
N ASN A 203 -12.54 12.21 -2.90
CA ASN A 203 -13.76 12.67 -3.54
C ASN A 203 -13.44 13.97 -4.26
N LEU A 204 -13.44 13.95 -5.59
CA LEU A 204 -13.09 15.11 -6.41
C LEU A 204 -14.31 16.00 -6.69
N GLY A 205 -15.51 15.55 -6.31
CA GLY A 205 -16.77 16.23 -6.59
C GLY A 205 -16.91 16.49 -8.08
N GLN A 206 -17.23 17.73 -8.43
CA GLN A 206 -17.28 18.21 -9.81
C GLN A 206 -16.16 19.23 -10.12
N HIS A 207 -15.11 19.31 -9.29
CA HIS A 207 -14.05 20.30 -9.49
C HIS A 207 -13.32 20.09 -10.81
N PHE A 208 -12.75 18.90 -10.97
CA PHE A 208 -12.00 18.54 -12.17
C PHE A 208 -12.88 18.42 -13.42
N SER A 209 -14.14 17.99 -13.29
CA SER A 209 -15.05 17.89 -14.42
C SER A 209 -15.42 19.28 -14.98
N LYS A 210 -15.50 20.30 -14.12
CA LYS A 210 -15.64 21.70 -14.55
C LYS A 210 -14.37 22.25 -15.20
N VAL A 211 -13.19 21.89 -14.70
CA VAL A 211 -11.91 22.35 -15.27
C VAL A 211 -11.63 21.73 -16.64
N PHE A 212 -11.99 20.46 -16.83
CA PHE A 212 -11.68 19.69 -18.04
C PHE A 212 -12.88 19.49 -18.98
N ASP A 213 -14.02 20.13 -18.71
CA ASP A 213 -15.26 20.04 -19.49
C ASP A 213 -15.78 18.59 -19.64
N ILE A 214 -15.73 17.80 -18.57
CA ILE A 214 -16.32 16.45 -18.52
C ILE A 214 -17.83 16.59 -18.29
N VAL A 215 -18.54 16.86 -19.38
CA VAL A 215 -19.98 17.14 -19.42
C VAL A 215 -20.72 16.02 -20.14
N PHE A 216 -21.92 15.69 -19.66
CA PHE A 216 -22.82 14.73 -20.28
C PHE A 216 -24.25 15.25 -20.34
N ASP A 217 -25.02 14.78 -21.32
CA ASP A 217 -26.47 14.99 -21.35
C ASP A 217 -27.15 13.95 -20.43
N ASP A 218 -27.93 14.42 -19.45
CA ASP A 218 -28.75 13.57 -18.59
C ASP A 218 -29.96 12.98 -19.32
N ALA A 219 -30.77 12.18 -18.64
CA ALA A 219 -31.94 11.52 -19.23
C ALA A 219 -33.00 12.52 -19.77
N ASP A 220 -33.00 13.76 -19.27
CA ASP A 220 -33.88 14.85 -19.74
C ASP A 220 -33.22 15.68 -20.86
N GLY A 221 -32.00 15.33 -21.29
CA GLY A 221 -31.22 16.07 -22.27
C GLY A 221 -30.59 17.36 -21.74
N LYS A 222 -30.45 17.51 -20.41
CA LYS A 222 -29.78 18.66 -19.80
C LYS A 222 -28.30 18.33 -19.57
N LYS A 223 -27.45 19.33 -19.80
CA LYS A 223 -26.01 19.21 -19.56
C LYS A 223 -25.70 19.19 -18.06
N GLN A 224 -24.96 18.16 -17.63
CA GLN A 224 -24.47 17.98 -16.27
C GLN A 224 -22.96 17.74 -16.26
N TYR A 225 -22.29 18.12 -15.18
CA TYR A 225 -20.88 17.78 -14.96
C TYR A 225 -20.76 16.44 -14.21
N ALA A 226 -19.83 15.59 -14.63
CA ALA A 226 -19.62 14.30 -13.98
C ALA A 226 -19.06 14.46 -12.55
N TRP A 227 -19.43 13.53 -11.67
CA TRP A 227 -18.91 13.40 -10.30
C TRP A 227 -17.72 12.45 -10.29
N GLN A 228 -16.57 12.89 -9.81
CA GLN A 228 -15.32 12.15 -9.94
C GLN A 228 -14.75 11.68 -8.60
N THR A 229 -14.03 10.56 -8.64
CA THR A 229 -13.19 10.09 -7.53
C THR A 229 -11.83 9.62 -8.06
N SER A 230 -10.77 9.76 -7.26
CA SER A 230 -9.46 9.17 -7.56
C SER A 230 -8.85 8.53 -6.32
N TYR A 231 -8.00 7.53 -6.49
CA TYR A 231 -7.43 6.78 -5.37
C TYR A 231 -6.18 6.03 -5.82
N GLY A 232 -5.27 5.77 -4.87
CA GLY A 232 -4.07 4.98 -5.17
C GLY A 232 -3.29 4.57 -3.92
N PRO A 233 -2.76 3.34 -3.85
CA PRO A 233 -1.73 2.97 -2.91
C PRO A 233 -0.33 3.09 -3.54
N GLY A 234 0.64 3.52 -2.73
CA GLY A 234 2.06 3.41 -3.10
C GLY A 234 2.59 2.02 -2.76
N PHE A 235 2.90 1.19 -3.76
CA PHE A 235 3.39 -0.18 -3.50
C PHE A 235 4.71 -0.21 -2.74
N GLY A 236 5.54 0.84 -2.89
CA GLY A 236 6.72 1.02 -2.04
C GLY A 236 6.35 1.11 -0.56
N ARG A 237 5.38 1.96 -0.20
CA ARG A 237 4.95 2.13 1.20
C ARG A 237 4.31 0.87 1.77
N LEU A 238 3.51 0.17 0.96
CA LEU A 238 2.95 -1.12 1.36
C LEU A 238 4.06 -2.13 1.66
N LEU A 239 5.06 -2.26 0.78
CA LEU A 239 6.22 -3.14 1.02
C LEU A 239 7.00 -2.73 2.28
N ALA A 240 7.22 -1.43 2.48
CA ALA A 240 7.88 -0.92 3.68
C ALA A 240 7.12 -1.31 4.95
N ALA A 241 5.80 -1.10 4.97
CA ALA A 241 4.94 -1.46 6.09
C ALA A 241 4.95 -2.97 6.34
N THR A 242 4.83 -3.81 5.30
CA THR A 242 4.87 -5.27 5.43
C THR A 242 6.18 -5.73 6.08
N VAL A 243 7.31 -5.25 5.59
CA VAL A 243 8.64 -5.65 6.11
C VAL A 243 8.84 -5.14 7.53
N SER A 244 8.45 -3.90 7.83
CA SER A 244 8.68 -3.30 9.14
C SER A 244 7.77 -3.84 10.23
N ILE A 245 6.47 -4.00 9.96
CA ILE A 245 5.48 -4.40 10.98
C ILE A 245 5.67 -5.86 11.40
N HIS A 246 5.93 -6.73 10.42
CA HIS A 246 6.05 -8.17 10.65
C HIS A 246 7.47 -8.63 10.94
N GLY A 247 8.47 -7.87 10.52
CA GLY A 247 9.88 -8.19 10.72
C GLY A 247 10.24 -8.43 12.19
N ASP A 248 11.31 -9.22 12.38
CA ASP A 248 11.88 -9.52 13.68
C ASP A 248 13.42 -9.56 13.62
N GLU A 249 14.05 -9.92 14.74
CA GLU A 249 15.51 -9.99 14.87
C GLU A 249 16.19 -10.99 13.90
N LYS A 250 15.43 -11.94 13.33
CA LYS A 250 15.95 -12.91 12.37
C LYS A 250 15.84 -12.42 10.93
N GLY A 251 15.07 -11.36 10.67
CA GLY A 251 14.89 -10.76 9.35
C GLY A 251 13.42 -10.59 8.97
N MET A 252 13.10 -10.81 7.70
CA MET A 252 11.74 -10.62 7.21
C MET A 252 10.79 -11.72 7.71
N VAL A 253 9.51 -11.38 7.84
CA VAL A 253 8.41 -12.32 8.03
C VAL A 253 7.31 -11.89 7.07
N LEU A 254 7.02 -12.71 6.07
CA LEU A 254 6.09 -12.36 5.00
C LEU A 254 4.77 -13.13 5.15
N PRO A 255 3.61 -12.49 4.91
CA PRO A 255 2.37 -13.23 4.76
C PRO A 255 2.49 -14.27 3.62
N PRO A 256 2.00 -15.51 3.80
CA PRO A 256 2.16 -16.56 2.81
C PRO A 256 1.68 -16.18 1.41
N ASN A 257 0.59 -15.44 1.30
CA ASN A 257 0.00 -15.09 0.00
C ASN A 257 0.89 -14.15 -0.83
N VAL A 258 1.74 -13.34 -0.21
CA VAL A 258 2.65 -12.41 -0.92
C VAL A 258 4.10 -12.89 -1.00
N ALA A 259 4.47 -13.92 -0.23
CA ALA A 259 5.83 -14.44 -0.21
C ALA A 259 6.23 -15.00 -1.60
N PRO A 260 7.34 -14.55 -2.22
CA PRO A 260 7.75 -15.03 -3.54
C PRO A 260 7.97 -16.54 -3.59
N THR A 261 8.49 -17.09 -2.50
CA THR A 261 8.57 -18.51 -2.19
C THR A 261 7.79 -18.71 -0.90
N GLN A 262 6.82 -19.62 -0.91
CA GLN A 262 5.97 -19.90 0.25
C GLN A 262 6.54 -21.04 1.09
N VAL A 263 7.08 -22.05 0.41
CA VAL A 263 7.75 -23.20 1.04
C VAL A 263 9.16 -23.35 0.49
N VAL A 264 10.14 -23.47 1.39
CA VAL A 264 11.46 -23.98 1.05
C VAL A 264 11.64 -25.39 1.59
N ILE A 265 12.01 -26.33 0.72
CA ILE A 265 12.33 -27.70 1.11
C ILE A 265 13.86 -27.84 1.22
N ILE A 266 14.32 -28.32 2.36
CA ILE A 266 15.74 -28.54 2.66
C ILE A 266 15.97 -30.04 2.86
N PRO A 267 16.53 -30.74 1.86
CA PRO A 267 16.95 -32.12 2.03
C PRO A 267 18.13 -32.20 3.01
N ILE A 268 18.06 -33.13 3.96
CA ILE A 268 19.16 -33.49 4.86
C ILE A 268 19.89 -34.68 4.24
N LEU A 269 20.91 -34.38 3.45
CA LEU A 269 21.62 -35.37 2.64
C LEU A 269 22.80 -35.98 3.41
N PHE A 270 22.87 -37.30 3.38
CA PHE A 270 24.05 -38.10 3.71
C PHE A 270 24.41 -38.95 2.49
N LYS A 271 25.70 -39.18 2.22
CA LYS A 271 26.18 -39.81 0.98
C LYS A 271 25.44 -41.10 0.61
N GLU A 272 25.08 -41.91 1.60
CA GLU A 272 24.47 -43.23 1.45
C GLU A 272 22.97 -43.18 1.09
N ASN A 273 22.29 -42.07 1.39
CA ASN A 273 20.83 -41.94 1.27
C ASN A 273 20.39 -40.79 0.36
N ALA A 274 21.34 -40.15 -0.33
CA ALA A 274 21.07 -38.92 -1.08
C ALA A 274 20.01 -39.11 -2.17
N GLU A 275 20.10 -40.19 -2.96
CA GLU A 275 19.13 -40.49 -4.01
C GLU A 275 17.72 -40.71 -3.46
N ASN A 276 17.59 -41.50 -2.40
CA ASN A 276 16.31 -41.79 -1.76
C ASN A 276 15.67 -40.53 -1.15
N VAL A 277 16.46 -39.69 -0.48
CA VAL A 277 15.98 -38.42 0.09
C VAL A 277 15.55 -37.45 -1.01
N MET A 278 16.31 -37.34 -2.10
CA MET A 278 15.95 -36.46 -3.20
C MET A 278 14.69 -36.91 -3.94
N ALA A 279 14.52 -38.23 -4.15
CA ALA A 279 13.29 -38.77 -4.73
C ALA A 279 12.05 -38.44 -3.88
N TYR A 280 12.19 -38.54 -2.55
CA TYR A 280 11.12 -38.16 -1.63
C TYR A 280 10.87 -36.64 -1.61
N VAL A 281 11.92 -35.82 -1.65
CA VAL A 281 11.76 -34.35 -1.78
C VAL A 281 11.03 -33.95 -3.05
N ASP A 282 11.28 -34.64 -4.18
CA ASP A 282 10.54 -34.43 -5.42
C ASP A 282 9.06 -34.84 -5.30
N GLU A 283 8.75 -35.90 -4.53
CA GLU A 283 7.37 -36.26 -4.19
C GLU A 283 6.69 -35.16 -3.38
N VAL A 284 7.33 -34.69 -2.30
CA VAL A 284 6.82 -33.60 -1.46
C VAL A 284 6.58 -32.34 -2.29
N LYS A 285 7.56 -31.95 -3.12
CA LYS A 285 7.46 -30.80 -4.01
C LYS A 285 6.25 -30.91 -4.93
N LYS A 286 6.07 -32.04 -5.62
CA LYS A 286 4.93 -32.27 -6.53
C LYS A 286 3.59 -32.20 -5.81
N THR A 287 3.51 -32.72 -4.59
CA THR A 287 2.29 -32.64 -3.76
C THR A 287 1.94 -31.18 -3.45
N LEU A 288 2.91 -30.37 -3.07
CA LEU A 288 2.71 -28.94 -2.78
C LEU A 288 2.41 -28.12 -4.04
N GLU A 289 3.09 -28.36 -5.15
CA GLU A 289 2.83 -27.68 -6.43
C GLU A 289 1.43 -27.99 -6.96
N LYS A 290 0.93 -29.22 -6.79
CA LYS A 290 -0.46 -29.58 -7.11
C LYS A 290 -1.48 -28.81 -6.26
N ALA A 291 -1.11 -28.40 -5.05
CA ALA A 291 -1.91 -27.54 -4.20
C ALA A 291 -1.75 -26.04 -4.54
N GLY A 292 -1.04 -25.69 -5.62
CA GLY A 292 -0.84 -24.31 -6.07
C GLY A 292 0.24 -23.54 -5.30
N VAL A 293 1.08 -24.23 -4.52
CA VAL A 293 2.08 -23.59 -3.65
C VAL A 293 3.36 -23.26 -4.42
N ARG A 294 3.92 -22.08 -4.15
CA ARG A 294 5.23 -21.66 -4.68
C ARG A 294 6.36 -22.27 -3.86
N VAL A 295 6.95 -23.35 -4.38
CA VAL A 295 7.97 -24.15 -3.70
C VAL A 295 9.37 -23.92 -4.28
N PHE A 296 10.37 -23.85 -3.41
CA PHE A 296 11.78 -23.91 -3.78
C PHE A 296 12.47 -25.08 -3.06
N VAL A 297 13.37 -25.78 -3.75
CA VAL A 297 14.20 -26.84 -3.13
C VAL A 297 15.63 -26.33 -3.03
N ASP A 298 16.16 -26.26 -1.81
CA ASP A 298 17.55 -25.89 -1.57
C ASP A 298 18.42 -27.14 -1.37
N SER A 299 18.86 -27.72 -2.48
CA SER A 299 19.80 -28.84 -2.53
C SER A 299 21.27 -28.40 -2.58
N SER A 300 21.61 -27.15 -2.22
CA SER A 300 23.00 -26.69 -2.23
C SER A 300 23.89 -27.49 -1.27
N ASP A 301 25.21 -27.51 -1.48
CA ASP A 301 26.17 -28.21 -0.59
C ASP A 301 26.48 -27.43 0.71
N GLU A 302 25.61 -26.50 1.09
CA GLU A 302 25.76 -25.73 2.32
C GLU A 302 25.26 -26.52 3.54
N ARG A 303 25.86 -26.24 4.71
CA ARG A 303 25.40 -26.85 5.97
C ARG A 303 23.94 -26.47 6.23
N PRO A 304 23.09 -27.39 6.74
CA PRO A 304 21.67 -27.11 6.99
C PRO A 304 21.42 -25.82 7.78
N GLY A 305 22.21 -25.56 8.83
CA GLY A 305 22.09 -24.33 9.62
C GLY A 305 22.28 -23.03 8.82
N ALA A 306 23.17 -23.02 7.82
CA ALA A 306 23.37 -21.86 6.95
C ALA A 306 22.16 -21.64 6.03
N LYS A 307 21.59 -22.72 5.50
CA LYS A 307 20.35 -22.67 4.71
C LYS A 307 19.18 -22.19 5.57
N HIS A 308 19.04 -22.71 6.79
CA HIS A 308 18.00 -22.31 7.74
C HIS A 308 18.04 -20.79 7.97
N PHE A 309 19.23 -20.27 8.29
CA PHE A 309 19.43 -18.84 8.51
C PHE A 309 19.09 -18.00 7.27
N ARG A 310 19.56 -18.40 6.08
CA ARG A 310 19.25 -17.67 4.83
C ARG A 310 17.75 -17.54 4.62
N TRP A 311 17.02 -18.65 4.66
CA TRP A 311 15.60 -18.65 4.32
C TRP A 311 14.72 -18.06 5.44
N GLU A 312 15.16 -18.15 6.69
CA GLU A 312 14.54 -17.41 7.80
C GLU A 312 14.71 -15.90 7.61
N MET A 313 15.90 -15.43 7.25
CA MET A 313 16.17 -14.01 6.99
C MET A 313 15.38 -13.46 5.80
N GLU A 314 15.23 -14.26 4.73
CA GLU A 314 14.40 -13.92 3.56
C GLU A 314 12.89 -14.01 3.85
N GLY A 315 12.48 -14.50 5.02
CA GLY A 315 11.10 -14.52 5.46
C GLY A 315 10.21 -15.51 4.74
N ILE A 316 10.77 -16.63 4.25
CA ILE A 316 9.97 -17.72 3.68
C ILE A 316 9.03 -18.27 4.76
N PRO A 317 7.70 -18.28 4.55
CA PRO A 317 6.73 -18.62 5.59
C PRO A 317 6.90 -20.01 6.20
N VAL A 318 7.16 -21.01 5.36
CA VAL A 318 7.30 -22.41 5.78
C VAL A 318 8.61 -22.98 5.25
N ARG A 319 9.37 -23.60 6.16
CA ARG A 319 10.47 -24.49 5.79
C ARG A 319 10.04 -25.93 6.02
N ILE A 320 10.33 -26.80 5.06
CA ILE A 320 10.17 -28.24 5.18
C ILE A 320 11.55 -28.89 5.19
N GLU A 321 11.81 -29.73 6.18
CA GLU A 321 13.04 -30.52 6.29
C GLU A 321 12.68 -32.01 6.06
N ALA A 322 13.50 -32.71 5.26
CA ALA A 322 13.34 -34.14 5.01
C ALA A 322 14.71 -34.83 4.99
N GLY A 323 14.93 -35.76 5.93
CA GLY A 323 16.12 -36.61 5.99
C GLY A 323 15.78 -38.11 5.92
N PRO A 324 16.78 -39.00 6.03
CA PRO A 324 16.57 -40.44 5.85
C PRO A 324 15.51 -41.05 6.77
N LYS A 325 15.41 -40.56 8.02
CA LYS A 325 14.38 -41.01 8.98
C LYS A 325 12.98 -40.60 8.54
N ASP A 326 12.85 -39.40 7.98
CA ASP A 326 11.56 -38.86 7.59
C ASP A 326 11.02 -39.57 6.34
N VAL A 327 11.92 -39.94 5.41
CA VAL A 327 11.62 -40.82 4.27
C VAL A 327 11.09 -42.17 4.73
N ALA A 328 11.75 -42.82 5.69
CA ALA A 328 11.34 -44.13 6.21
C ALA A 328 9.95 -44.11 6.88
N GLU A 329 9.61 -43.00 7.54
CA GLU A 329 8.34 -42.79 8.22
C GLU A 329 7.28 -42.09 7.34
N LYS A 330 7.60 -41.78 6.07
CA LYS A 330 6.75 -41.01 5.13
C LYS A 330 6.22 -39.71 5.72
N CYS A 331 7.09 -38.97 6.39
CA CYS A 331 6.77 -37.71 7.04
C CYS A 331 7.75 -36.61 6.66
N VAL A 332 7.43 -35.39 7.07
CA VAL A 332 8.28 -34.22 6.90
C VAL A 332 8.27 -33.39 8.18
N VAL A 333 9.34 -32.63 8.41
CA VAL A 333 9.37 -31.64 9.50
C VAL A 333 9.00 -30.28 8.93
N VAL A 334 7.83 -29.78 9.34
CA VAL A 334 7.33 -28.45 8.97
C VAL A 334 7.76 -27.45 10.05
N VAL A 335 8.42 -26.37 9.62
CA VAL A 335 8.89 -25.29 10.48
C VAL A 335 8.25 -23.97 10.04
N ARG A 336 7.54 -23.33 10.97
CA ARG A 336 6.89 -22.03 10.76
C ARG A 336 7.86 -20.87 10.96
N ARG A 337 7.83 -19.86 10.09
CA ARG A 337 8.69 -18.67 10.22
C ARG A 337 8.24 -17.69 11.30
N ASP A 338 6.93 -17.52 11.47
CA ASP A 338 6.35 -16.53 12.39
C ASP A 338 6.50 -16.91 13.87
N THR A 339 6.55 -18.21 14.20
CA THR A 339 6.68 -18.73 15.57
C THR A 339 7.94 -19.56 15.82
N SER A 340 8.64 -20.00 14.77
CA SER A 340 9.70 -21.03 14.85
C SER A 340 9.22 -22.40 15.36
N GLU A 341 7.90 -22.64 15.40
CA GLU A 341 7.33 -23.93 15.78
C GLU A 341 7.74 -25.02 14.77
N LYS A 342 8.08 -26.21 15.27
CA LYS A 342 8.44 -27.38 14.47
C LYS A 342 7.45 -28.51 14.72
N LYS A 343 6.88 -29.07 13.65
CA LYS A 343 5.97 -30.22 13.71
C LYS A 343 6.41 -31.30 12.71
N LYS A 344 6.44 -32.55 13.16
CA LYS A 344 6.62 -33.71 12.29
C LYS A 344 5.24 -34.17 11.84
N ILE A 345 4.98 -34.16 10.53
CA ILE A 345 3.66 -34.42 9.94
C ILE A 345 3.84 -35.46 8.84
N LYS A 346 2.95 -36.46 8.76
CA LYS A 346 2.95 -37.38 7.62
C LYS A 346 2.62 -36.64 6.33
N LEU A 347 3.27 -36.98 5.23
CA LEU A 347 3.05 -36.27 3.97
C LEU A 347 1.59 -36.31 3.50
N GLU A 348 0.90 -37.44 3.75
CA GLU A 348 -0.52 -37.62 3.42
C GLU A 348 -1.47 -36.75 4.26
N GLU A 349 -1.03 -36.33 5.46
CA GLU A 349 -1.79 -35.49 6.39
C GLU A 349 -1.41 -34.00 6.27
N LEU A 350 -0.43 -33.66 5.42
CA LEU A 350 0.08 -32.29 5.29
C LEU A 350 -0.91 -31.42 4.49
N ASP A 351 -1.67 -30.62 5.21
CA ASP A 351 -2.41 -29.48 4.66
C ASP A 351 -1.61 -28.18 4.85
N VAL A 352 -0.80 -27.85 3.85
CA VAL A 352 0.04 -26.63 3.87
C VAL A 352 -0.79 -25.34 3.79
N ILE A 353 -1.98 -25.39 3.19
CA ILE A 353 -2.85 -24.21 3.07
C ILE A 353 -3.39 -23.85 4.45
N LYS A 354 -3.83 -24.84 5.22
CA LYS A 354 -4.19 -24.63 6.62
C LYS A 354 -3.04 -24.06 7.45
N VAL A 355 -1.80 -24.52 7.22
CA VAL A 355 -0.62 -23.93 7.89
C VAL A 355 -0.44 -22.45 7.49
N PHE A 356 -0.69 -22.09 6.23
CA PHE A 356 -0.65 -20.69 5.80
C PHE A 356 -1.75 -19.85 6.43
N GLU A 357 -2.96 -20.36 6.58
CA GLU A 357 -4.06 -19.69 7.29
C GLU A 357 -3.67 -19.43 8.75
N GLU A 358 -3.15 -20.42 9.46
CA GLU A 358 -2.68 -20.27 10.84
C GLU A 358 -1.52 -19.26 11.00
N ILE A 359 -0.62 -19.17 10.01
CA ILE A 359 0.44 -18.16 9.97
C ILE A 359 -0.18 -16.78 9.77
N THR A 360 -1.09 -16.66 8.81
CA THR A 360 -1.75 -15.39 8.44
C THR A 360 -2.55 -14.84 9.63
N ASP A 361 -3.31 -15.69 10.33
CA ASP A 361 -4.10 -15.30 11.50
C ASP A 361 -3.20 -14.84 12.66
N ASN A 362 -2.15 -15.60 12.98
CA ASN A 362 -1.20 -15.20 14.02
C ASN A 362 -0.48 -13.87 13.68
N MET A 363 -0.11 -13.66 12.41
CA MET A 363 0.48 -12.40 11.96
C MET A 363 -0.51 -11.24 12.11
N ARG A 364 -1.76 -11.43 11.70
CA ARG A 364 -2.83 -10.43 11.83
C ARG A 364 -3.07 -10.06 13.29
N ASP A 365 -3.23 -11.06 14.16
CA ASP A 365 -3.49 -10.86 15.59
C ASP A 365 -2.35 -10.11 16.28
N ARG A 366 -1.10 -10.51 16.00
CA ARG A 366 0.09 -9.84 16.54
C ARG A 366 0.20 -8.40 16.07
N ALA A 367 -0.02 -8.15 14.78
CA ALA A 367 0.03 -6.80 14.22
C ALA A 367 -1.10 -5.94 14.79
N GLN A 368 -2.33 -6.45 14.85
CA GLN A 368 -3.48 -5.75 15.41
C GLN A 368 -3.29 -5.42 16.89
N LYS A 369 -2.76 -6.35 17.70
CA LYS A 369 -2.47 -6.10 19.11
C LYS A 369 -1.50 -4.93 19.28
N ARG A 370 -0.35 -4.97 18.60
CA ARG A 370 0.66 -3.89 18.63
C ARG A 370 0.11 -2.55 18.17
N PHE A 371 -0.74 -2.58 17.15
CA PHE A 371 -1.39 -1.39 16.61
C PHE A 371 -2.35 -0.76 17.62
N SER A 372 -3.23 -1.57 18.23
CA SER A 372 -4.20 -1.11 19.23
C SER A 372 -3.54 -0.54 20.49
N GLU A 373 -2.37 -1.06 20.89
CA GLU A 373 -1.59 -0.57 22.02
C GLU A 373 -0.94 0.81 21.78
N ARG A 374 -0.91 1.28 20.53
CA ARG A 374 -0.31 2.57 20.13
C ARG A 374 -1.33 3.69 19.89
N PHE A 375 -2.50 3.58 20.52
CA PHE A 375 -3.48 4.66 20.60
C PHE A 375 -3.50 5.27 22.00
N PHE A 376 -3.23 6.57 22.07
CA PHE A 376 -3.10 7.29 23.33
C PHE A 376 -4.08 8.45 23.43
N LYS A 377 -4.23 8.98 24.64
CA LYS A 377 -4.88 10.25 24.92
C LYS A 377 -3.92 11.09 25.76
N ALA A 378 -3.84 12.38 25.48
CA ALA A 378 -3.04 13.30 26.26
C ALA A 378 -3.91 14.23 27.12
N SER A 379 -3.49 14.51 28.35
CA SER A 379 -4.18 15.46 29.24
C SER A 379 -3.81 16.92 28.97
N ASP A 380 -2.59 17.17 28.51
CA ASP A 380 -2.03 18.50 28.27
C ASP A 380 -0.95 18.47 27.16
N MET A 381 -0.42 19.64 26.82
CA MET A 381 0.57 19.79 25.76
C MET A 381 1.92 19.13 26.08
N GLU A 382 2.29 18.96 27.34
CA GLU A 382 3.54 18.28 27.71
C GLU A 382 3.42 16.77 27.53
N ASP A 383 2.30 16.21 27.99
CA ASP A 383 1.92 14.82 27.78
C ASP A 383 1.82 14.49 26.28
N LEU A 384 1.18 15.38 25.50
CA LEU A 384 1.10 15.25 24.05
C LEU A 384 2.49 15.15 23.41
N LYS A 385 3.44 16.01 23.79
CA LYS A 385 4.81 16.00 23.26
C LYS A 385 5.58 14.70 23.58
N LYS A 386 5.28 14.05 24.70
CA LYS A 386 5.87 12.75 25.09
C LYS A 386 5.28 11.61 24.27
N LEU A 387 3.97 11.64 24.04
CA LEU A 387 3.24 10.55 23.35
C LEU A 387 3.32 10.65 21.81
N VAL A 388 3.45 11.86 21.26
CA VAL A 388 3.48 12.11 19.81
C VAL A 388 4.81 11.62 19.21
N GLY A 389 4.77 10.40 18.69
CA GLY A 389 5.95 9.64 18.27
C GLY A 389 5.95 8.20 18.72
N GLU A 390 5.12 7.85 19.72
CA GLU A 390 4.90 6.46 20.12
C GLU A 390 3.65 5.86 19.45
N GLY A 391 2.85 6.67 18.78
CA GLY A 391 1.64 6.25 18.09
C GLY A 391 0.71 7.41 17.77
N ILE A 392 -0.59 7.11 17.72
CA ILE A 392 -1.65 8.08 17.44
C ILE A 392 -2.25 8.59 18.75
N VAL A 393 -2.23 9.91 18.93
CA VAL A 393 -2.74 10.57 20.14
C VAL A 393 -4.05 11.28 19.83
N SER A 394 -5.10 10.98 20.60
CA SER A 394 -6.37 11.68 20.53
C SER A 394 -6.42 12.85 21.52
N VAL A 395 -6.70 14.05 21.04
CA VAL A 395 -6.86 15.27 21.86
C VAL A 395 -8.02 16.12 21.35
N GLY A 396 -8.37 17.21 22.03
CA GLY A 396 -9.35 18.17 21.53
C GLY A 396 -8.72 19.41 20.91
N TRP A 397 -9.36 19.99 19.90
CA TRP A 397 -9.00 21.25 19.25
C TRP A 397 -10.25 22.12 19.06
N CYS A 398 -10.16 23.42 19.37
CA CYS A 398 -11.31 24.33 19.35
C CYS A 398 -11.72 24.80 17.95
N GLY A 399 -10.98 24.45 16.89
CA GLY A 399 -11.23 24.94 15.53
C GLY A 399 -10.51 26.25 15.18
N GLU A 400 -9.88 26.89 16.18
CA GLU A 400 -9.19 28.17 16.00
C GLU A 400 -7.77 27.97 15.47
N SER A 401 -7.37 28.84 14.54
CA SER A 401 -6.03 28.84 13.92
C SER A 401 -4.90 29.07 14.93
N GLU A 402 -5.12 29.89 15.95
CA GLU A 402 -4.13 30.11 17.01
C GLU A 402 -3.79 28.83 17.78
N CYS A 403 -4.76 27.93 17.92
CA CYS A 403 -4.57 26.65 18.61
C CYS A 403 -4.06 25.54 17.68
N VAL A 404 -4.15 25.68 16.35
CA VAL A 404 -3.64 24.67 15.41
C VAL A 404 -2.11 24.71 15.33
N LYS A 405 -1.52 25.91 15.34
CA LYS A 405 -0.06 26.10 15.22
C LYS A 405 0.77 25.28 16.23
N PRO A 406 0.53 25.35 17.55
CA PRO A 406 1.30 24.56 18.51
C PRO A 406 1.06 23.05 18.38
N LEU A 407 -0.09 22.63 17.83
CA LEU A 407 -0.38 21.22 17.55
C LEU A 407 0.41 20.74 16.33
N ASP A 408 0.43 21.52 15.26
CA ASP A 408 1.19 21.23 14.03
C ASP A 408 2.72 21.23 14.25
N GLU A 409 3.22 22.09 15.15
CA GLU A 409 4.62 22.06 15.59
C GLU A 409 4.97 20.79 16.37
N THR A 410 3.96 20.13 16.96
CA THR A 410 4.12 18.95 17.81
C THR A 410 3.99 17.65 17.02
N GLY A 411 3.07 17.59 16.05
CA GLY A 411 2.83 16.46 15.16
C GLY A 411 1.86 16.82 14.04
N THR A 412 1.56 15.88 13.16
CA THR A 412 0.60 16.07 12.07
C THR A 412 -0.80 15.73 12.53
N ILE A 413 -1.77 16.61 12.28
CA ILE A 413 -3.20 16.33 12.47
C ILE A 413 -3.65 15.36 11.37
N LEU A 414 -4.04 14.14 11.77
CA LEU A 414 -4.47 13.08 10.87
C LEU A 414 -5.96 13.15 10.52
N SER A 415 -6.78 13.58 11.48
CA SER A 415 -8.22 13.75 11.31
C SER A 415 -8.84 14.68 12.35
N VAL A 416 -9.99 15.24 11.99
CA VAL A 416 -10.90 15.97 12.86
C VAL A 416 -12.23 15.22 12.87
N SER A 417 -12.74 14.85 14.04
CA SER A 417 -14.04 14.18 14.19
C SER A 417 -15.11 15.12 14.73
N ASP A 418 -16.38 14.80 14.48
CA ASP A 418 -17.50 15.60 15.00
C ASP A 418 -17.74 15.43 16.50
N SER A 419 -16.96 14.58 17.17
CA SER A 419 -17.08 14.32 18.61
C SER A 419 -16.60 15.51 19.42
N ASP A 420 -17.40 15.93 20.42
CA ASP A 420 -17.04 17.04 21.29
C ASP A 420 -15.87 16.67 22.22
N ALA A 421 -14.89 17.58 22.34
CA ALA A 421 -13.75 17.47 23.24
C ALA A 421 -13.30 18.87 23.70
N LYS A 422 -12.68 18.99 24.88
CA LYS A 422 -12.06 20.26 25.29
C LYS A 422 -10.74 20.44 24.57
N CYS A 423 -10.50 21.65 24.07
CA CYS A 423 -9.25 21.98 23.42
C CYS A 423 -8.08 21.82 24.39
N ILE A 424 -7.06 21.05 23.99
CA ILE A 424 -5.88 20.81 24.82
C ILE A 424 -5.01 22.07 25.01
N VAL A 425 -5.15 23.05 24.12
CA VAL A 425 -4.39 24.31 24.14
C VAL A 425 -5.09 25.38 25.01
N CYS A 426 -6.39 25.62 24.79
CA CYS A 426 -7.09 26.74 25.43
C CYS A 426 -8.26 26.34 26.35
N GLY A 427 -8.58 25.04 26.47
CA GLY A 427 -9.66 24.52 27.32
C GLY A 427 -11.09 24.77 26.82
N LYS A 428 -11.28 25.57 25.76
CA LYS A 428 -12.60 25.84 25.14
C LYS A 428 -13.22 24.57 24.57
N LYS A 429 -14.54 24.58 24.38
CA LYS A 429 -15.25 23.51 23.65
C LYS A 429 -14.68 23.40 22.23
N GLY A 430 -14.49 22.19 21.77
CA GLY A 430 -13.92 21.88 20.47
C GLY A 430 -14.30 20.49 20.00
N LYS A 431 -13.55 20.03 19.01
CA LYS A 431 -13.70 18.74 18.35
C LYS A 431 -12.51 17.83 18.65
N LYS A 432 -12.75 16.53 18.67
CA LYS A 432 -11.69 15.54 18.86
C LYS A 432 -10.87 15.45 17.57
N ILE A 433 -9.55 15.45 17.72
CA ILE A 433 -8.60 15.27 16.63
C ILE A 433 -7.67 14.10 16.95
N LYS A 434 -7.09 13.51 15.91
CA LYS A 434 -5.98 12.56 16.02
C LYS A 434 -4.68 13.21 15.55
N LEU A 435 -3.62 13.07 16.31
CA LEU A 435 -2.29 13.62 16.04
C LEU A 435 -1.23 12.51 16.07
N ALA A 436 -0.24 12.55 15.18
CA ALA A 436 0.91 11.65 15.24
C ALA A 436 2.15 12.28 14.61
N LYS A 437 3.34 11.73 14.88
CA LYS A 437 4.51 11.98 14.03
C LYS A 437 4.39 11.12 12.77
N THR A 438 4.50 11.74 11.61
CA THR A 438 4.38 11.09 10.30
C THR A 438 5.75 10.90 9.63
N TYR A 439 5.79 10.06 8.60
CA TYR A 439 6.98 9.81 7.78
C TYR A 439 7.25 10.85 6.68
#